data_AF-A0A2E4QCG5-F1
#
_entry.id   AF-A0A2E4QCG5-F1
#
_cell.length_a   1.000
_cell.length_b   1.000
_cell.length_c   1.000
_cell.angle_alpha   90.00
_cell.angle_beta   90.00
_cell.angle_gamma   90.00
#
_symmetry.space_group_name_H-M   'P 1'
#
loop_
_entity.id
_entity.type
_entity.pdbx_description
1 polymer ?
#
loop_
_entity_poly.entity_id
_entity_poly.type
_entity_poly.pdbx_seq_one_letter_code
_entity_poly.pdbx_strand_id
1 'polypeptide(L)' 'MAVQKSKVSRSKRGMRNAENTPYQPVTRVDETTGVTHTSHHMAGDYYRGKRVYKNFHDIEQSLAAEPSSLGDESAVE' A
#
# COMPACT_ATOMS: atom_id res chain seq x y z
N MET A 1 34.20 6.44 38.61
CA MET A 1 33.62 5.67 37.48
C MET A 1 33.19 4.31 37.99
N ALA A 2 31.95 3.88 37.71
CA ALA A 2 31.50 2.54 38.07
C ALA A 2 31.98 1.55 37.00
N VAL A 3 32.63 0.46 37.44
CA VAL A 3 33.09 -0.63 36.57
C VAL A 3 32.53 -1.94 37.12
N GLN A 4 32.15 -2.86 36.22
CA GLN A 4 31.72 -4.18 36.67
C GLN A 4 32.88 -4.90 37.38
N LYS A 5 32.58 -5.54 38.52
CA LYS A 5 33.57 -6.34 39.24
C LYS A 5 33.88 -7.68 38.54
N SER A 6 32.90 -8.23 37.83
CA SER A 6 33.00 -9.56 37.20
C SER A 6 32.34 -9.58 35.83
N LYS A 7 32.73 -10.56 35.01
CA LYS A 7 32.15 -10.79 33.69
C LYS A 7 30.73 -11.31 33.82
N VAL A 8 29.79 -10.70 33.11
CA VAL A 8 28.40 -11.17 33.00
C VAL A 8 28.35 -12.58 32.39
N SER A 9 27.55 -13.47 32.98
CA SER A 9 27.42 -14.85 32.51
C SER A 9 26.80 -14.92 31.11
N ARG A 10 27.12 -15.98 30.34
CA ARG A 10 26.56 -16.20 29.00
C ARG A 10 25.04 -16.35 29.03
N SER A 11 24.49 -16.99 30.05
CA SER A 11 23.03 -17.15 30.24
C SER A 11 22.33 -15.79 30.39
N LYS A 12 22.82 -14.90 31.26
CA LYS A 12 22.26 -13.55 31.44
C LYS A 12 22.36 -12.71 30.17
N ARG A 13 23.48 -12.81 29.43
CA ARG A 13 23.61 -12.15 28.12
C ARG A 13 22.63 -12.73 27.09
N GLY A 14 22.41 -14.04 27.10
CA GLY A 14 21.46 -14.73 26.21
C GLY A 14 20.03 -14.26 26.44
N MET A 15 19.58 -14.21 27.70
CA MET A 15 18.26 -13.72 28.07
C MET A 15 18.06 -12.25 27.65
N ARG A 16 19.04 -11.38 27.92
CA ARG A 16 18.97 -9.98 27.50
C ARG A 16 18.93 -9.83 25.98
N ASN A 17 19.65 -10.69 25.25
CA ASN A 17 19.69 -10.64 23.79
C ASN A 17 18.46 -11.32 23.13
N ALA A 18 17.74 -12.19 23.84
CA ALA A 18 16.57 -12.87 23.31
C ALA A 18 15.46 -11.88 22.89
N GLU A 19 15.37 -10.75 23.59
CA GLU A 19 14.45 -9.65 23.29
C GLU A 19 14.87 -8.83 22.06
N ASN A 20 16.12 -8.95 21.60
CA ASN A 20 16.68 -8.15 20.51
C ASN A 20 16.55 -8.85 19.15
N THR A 21 15.35 -9.37 18.86
CA THR A 21 15.04 -9.97 17.56
C THR A 21 14.19 -8.99 16.75
N PRO A 22 14.55 -8.65 15.50
CA PRO A 22 13.73 -7.76 14.69
C PRO A 22 12.42 -8.45 14.31
N TYR A 23 11.30 -7.73 14.45
CA TYR A 23 10.00 -8.20 14.00
C TYR A 23 9.91 -8.16 12.47
N GLN A 24 9.43 -9.25 11.89
CA GLN A 24 9.14 -9.29 10.45
C GLN A 24 7.78 -8.60 10.19
N PRO A 25 7.68 -7.74 9.16
CA PRO A 25 6.41 -7.13 8.81
C PRO A 25 5.45 -8.19 8.25
N VAL A 26 4.16 -8.03 8.53
CA VAL A 26 3.13 -8.88 7.92
C VAL A 26 2.92 -8.42 6.48
N THR A 27 3.18 -9.31 5.53
CA THR A 27 3.03 -9.05 4.09
C THR A 27 1.88 -9.84 3.50
N ARG A 28 1.14 -9.24 2.56
CA ARG A 28 0.04 -9.84 1.79
C ARG A 28 0.23 -9.57 0.30
N VAL A 29 -0.27 -10.46 -0.54
CA VAL A 29 -0.31 -10.27 -2.00
C VAL A 29 -1.63 -9.60 -2.37
N ASP A 30 -1.57 -8.55 -3.18
CA ASP A 30 -2.78 -7.92 -3.76
C ASP A 30 -3.37 -8.78 -4.88
N GLU A 31 -4.69 -8.95 -4.87
CA GLU A 31 -5.40 -9.87 -5.77
C GLU A 31 -5.46 -9.35 -7.21
N THR A 32 -5.44 -8.02 -7.41
CA THR A 32 -5.59 -7.40 -8.73
C THR A 32 -4.24 -7.17 -9.40
N THR A 33 -3.25 -6.67 -8.66
CA THR A 33 -1.92 -6.34 -9.20
C THR A 33 -0.90 -7.47 -9.03
N GLY A 34 -1.15 -8.44 -8.14
CA GLY A 34 -0.20 -9.50 -7.82
C GLY A 34 1.03 -9.03 -7.01
N VAL A 35 1.05 -7.76 -6.56
CA VAL A 35 2.18 -7.16 -5.83
C VAL A 35 2.08 -7.45 -4.33
N THR A 36 3.21 -7.81 -3.72
CA THR A 36 3.33 -7.97 -2.26
C THR A 36 3.42 -6.60 -1.58
N HIS A 37 2.53 -6.36 -0.62
CA HIS A 37 2.48 -5.14 0.18
C HIS A 37 2.37 -5.48 1.68
N THR A 38 2.70 -4.54 2.56
CA THR A 38 2.45 -4.70 4.00
C THR A 38 0.95 -4.72 4.25
N SER A 39 0.46 -5.63 5.10
CA SER A 39 -0.97 -5.71 5.43
C SER A 39 -1.55 -4.34 5.81
N HIS A 40 -2.72 -4.02 5.26
CA HIS A 40 -3.42 -2.73 5.42
C HIS A 40 -2.75 -1.50 4.80
N HIS A 41 -1.65 -1.68 4.07
CA HIS A 41 -1.05 -0.61 3.26
C HIS A 41 -1.52 -0.75 1.80
N MET A 42 -1.33 0.30 1.01
CA MET A 42 -1.66 0.26 -0.42
C MET A 42 -0.53 -0.35 -1.22
N ALA A 43 -0.89 -1.14 -2.25
CA ALA A 43 0.02 -1.66 -3.25
C ALA A 43 0.04 -0.70 -4.44
N GLY A 44 0.95 0.26 -4.43
CA GLY A 44 0.92 1.37 -5.39
C GLY A 44 -0.40 2.13 -5.29
N ASP A 45 -1.14 2.21 -6.40
CA ASP A 45 -2.44 2.88 -6.47
C ASP A 45 -3.62 1.99 -6.05
N TYR A 46 -3.37 0.74 -5.66
CA TYR A 46 -4.41 -0.26 -5.43
C TYR A 46 -4.53 -0.64 -3.95
N TYR A 47 -5.77 -0.74 -3.48
CA TYR A 47 -6.10 -1.29 -2.17
C TYR A 47 -7.36 -2.12 -2.26
N ARG A 48 -7.30 -3.38 -1.79
CA ARG A 48 -8.44 -4.32 -1.83
C ARG A 48 -9.09 -4.39 -3.21
N GLY A 49 -8.26 -4.45 -4.26
CA GLY A 49 -8.68 -4.56 -5.66
C GLY A 49 -9.32 -3.32 -6.29
N LYS A 50 -9.29 -2.16 -5.63
CA LYS A 50 -9.76 -0.89 -6.19
C LYS A 50 -8.61 0.09 -6.35
N ARG A 51 -8.59 0.83 -7.47
CA ARG A 51 -7.72 2.00 -7.64
C ARG A 51 -8.19 3.10 -6.69
N VAL A 52 -7.33 3.52 -5.77
CA VAL A 52 -7.62 4.56 -4.79
C VAL A 52 -7.46 5.94 -5.40
N TYR A 53 -6.48 6.10 -6.29
CA TYR A 53 -6.25 7.33 -7.05
C TYR A 53 -6.70 7.17 -8.50
N LYS A 54 -7.43 8.18 -8.99
CA LYS A 54 -7.68 8.34 -10.43
C LYS A 54 -6.60 9.26 -10.98
N ASN A 55 -5.94 8.85 -12.05
CA ASN A 55 -5.02 9.73 -12.75
C ASN A 55 -5.83 10.84 -13.44
N PHE A 56 -5.30 12.06 -13.48
CA PHE A 56 -5.94 13.19 -14.17
C PHE A 56 -6.25 12.86 -15.63
N HIS A 57 -5.36 12.13 -16.31
CA HIS A 57 -5.57 11.69 -17.69
C HIS A 57 -6.80 10.77 -17.85
N ASP A 58 -7.00 9.85 -16.90
CA ASP A 58 -8.17 8.95 -16.90
C ASP A 58 -9.48 9.74 -16.69
N ILE A 59 -9.41 10.86 -15.94
CA ILE A 59 -10.55 11.75 -15.70
C ILE A 59 -10.91 12.53 -16.98
N GLU A 60 -9.93 13.13 -17.65
CA GLU A 60 -10.12 13.87 -18.90
C GLU A 60 -10.72 12.98 -20.00
N GLN A 61 -10.24 11.74 -20.11
CA GLN A 61 -10.73 10.79 -21.10
C GLN A 61 -12.17 10.33 -20.81
N SER A 62 -12.58 10.31 -19.53
CA SER A 62 -13.98 10.02 -19.14
C SER A 62 -14.93 11.20 -19.36
N LEU A 63 -14.45 12.44 -19.27
CA LEU A 63 -15.22 13.67 -19.52
C LEU A 63 -15.37 13.96 -21.02
N ALA A 64 -14.36 13.61 -21.83
CA ALA A 64 -14.40 13.74 -23.29
C ALA A 64 -15.31 12.71 -23.97
N ALA A 65 -15.84 11.73 -23.23
CA ALA A 65 -16.69 10.66 -23.76
C ALA A 65 -18.20 11.00 -23.74
N GLU A 66 -18.58 12.27 -23.55
CA GLU A 66 -19.94 12.74 -23.83
C GLU A 66 -20.07 13.05 -25.33
N PRO A 67 -20.65 12.17 -26.18
CA PRO A 67 -21.12 12.60 -27.48
C PRO A 67 -22.31 13.53 -27.25
N SER A 68 -22.09 14.81 -27.52
CA SER A 68 -23.09 15.82 -27.80
C SER A 68 -24.43 15.22 -28.28
N SER A 69 -25.40 15.06 -27.37
CA SER A 69 -26.80 14.86 -27.73
C SER A 69 -27.53 16.21 -27.92
N LEU A 70 -26.81 17.21 -28.42
CA LEU A 70 -27.40 18.39 -29.05
C LEU A 70 -27.22 18.24 -30.56
N GLY A 71 -28.04 17.37 -31.15
CA GLY A 71 -28.39 17.45 -32.55
C GLY A 71 -29.75 18.13 -32.65
N ASP A 72 -29.73 19.44 -32.87
CA ASP A 72 -30.80 20.08 -33.64
C ASP A 72 -30.96 19.30 -34.95
N GLU A 73 -32.18 18.92 -35.32
CA GLU A 73 -32.70 19.18 -36.66
C GLU A 73 -34.22 18.97 -36.70
N SER A 74 -34.89 20.11 -36.82
CA SER A 74 -36.16 20.26 -37.51
C SER A 74 -36.23 19.47 -38.82
N ALA A 75 -37.15 18.52 -38.93
CA ALA A 75 -37.85 17.98 -40.12
C ALA A 75 -38.36 16.59 -39.72
N VAL A 76 -39.65 16.23 -39.75
CA VAL A 76 -40.48 16.01 -40.94
C VAL A 76 -41.94 15.81 -40.45
N GLU A 77 -42.87 16.46 -41.19
CA GLU A 77 -44.35 16.35 -41.23
C GLU A 77 -45.20 16.33 -39.94
#